data_AF-F9PCE1-F1
#
_entry.id   AF-F9PCE1-F1
#
_cell.length_a   1.000
_cell.length_b   1.000
_cell.length_c   1.000
_cell.angle_alpha   90.00
_cell.angle_beta   90.00
_cell.angle_gamma   90.00
#
_symmetry.space_group_name_H-M   'P 1'
#
loop_
_entity.id
_entity.type
_entity.pdbx_description
1 polymer ?
#
loop_
_entity_poly.entity_id
_entity_poly.type
_entity_poly.pdbx_seq_one_letter_code
_entity_poly.pdbx_strand_id
1 'polypeptide(L)'
;MKNLTLSLDISTNATGWALFEGSDLVESGVLKHKSKSFFERGRFMAGELRTIQLRALQRYEGPFESIVVEKNSVMGPKFYIFDWVFDCPGIKIEEVE
;
A
#
# COMPACT_ATOMS: atom_id res chain seq x y z
N MET A 1 1.58 -22.47 -3.71
CA MET A 1 0.86 -21.22 -3.38
C MET A 1 1.66 -20.09 -3.99
N LYS A 2 1.02 -19.20 -4.73
CA LYS A 2 1.67 -17.97 -5.20
C LYS A 2 1.56 -16.92 -4.10
N ASN A 3 2.59 -16.11 -3.96
CA ASN A 3 2.63 -15.06 -2.95
C ASN A 3 2.05 -13.77 -3.52
N LEU A 4 1.46 -12.96 -2.62
CA LEU A 4 0.96 -11.65 -2.97
C LEU A 4 2.04 -10.58 -2.74
N THR A 5 2.16 -9.67 -3.69
CA THR A 5 2.98 -8.46 -3.54
C THR A 5 2.12 -7.23 -3.81
N LEU A 6 2.13 -6.28 -2.89
CA LEU A 6 1.50 -4.96 -3.08
C LEU A 6 2.57 -3.94 -3.38
N SER A 7 2.57 -3.37 -4.58
CA SER A 7 3.45 -2.27 -4.97
C SER A 7 2.72 -0.94 -4.82
N LEU A 8 3.40 0.05 -4.24
CA LEU A 8 2.83 1.35 -3.89
C LEU A 8 3.70 2.52 -4.36
N ASP A 9 3.04 3.46 -5.04
CA ASP A 9 3.53 4.82 -5.30
C ASP A 9 2.75 5.77 -4.37
N ILE A 10 3.38 6.17 -3.26
CA ILE A 10 2.69 6.83 -2.15
C ILE A 10 2.72 8.34 -2.30
N SER A 11 1.53 8.95 -2.37
CA SER A 11 1.35 10.40 -2.31
C SER A 11 0.02 10.78 -1.66
N THR A 12 0.01 11.84 -0.86
CA THR A 12 -1.26 12.33 -0.25
C THR A 12 -2.22 12.95 -1.25
N ASN A 13 -1.81 13.19 -2.50
CA ASN A 13 -2.70 13.73 -3.54
C ASN A 13 -3.31 12.60 -4.38
N ALA A 14 -2.48 11.62 -4.74
CA ALA A 14 -2.89 10.45 -5.49
C ALA A 14 -1.92 9.30 -5.16
N THR A 15 -2.40 8.23 -4.53
CA THR A 15 -1.59 7.04 -4.26
C THR A 15 -1.87 6.00 -5.35
N GLY A 16 -0.84 5.60 -6.08
CA GLY A 16 -0.90 4.46 -6.99
C GLY A 16 -0.71 3.15 -6.24
N TRP A 17 -1.42 2.10 -6.66
CA TRP A 17 -1.23 0.76 -6.11
C TRP A 17 -1.40 -0.31 -7.19
N ALA A 18 -0.65 -1.40 -7.04
CA ALA A 18 -0.72 -2.58 -7.89
C ALA A 18 -0.54 -3.85 -7.05
N LEU A 19 -1.42 -4.82 -7.25
CA LEU A 19 -1.40 -6.13 -6.60
C LEU A 19 -0.93 -7.18 -7.60
N PHE A 20 0.06 -7.95 -7.19
CA PHE A 20 0.63 -9.05 -7.96
C PHE A 20 0.39 -10.38 -7.25
N GLU A 21 0.14 -11.42 -8.04
CA GLU A 21 0.16 -12.83 -7.62
C GLU A 21 1.35 -13.52 -8.31
N GLY A 22 2.49 -13.62 -7.62
CA GLY A 22 3.76 -13.93 -8.26
C GLY A 22 4.17 -12.80 -9.23
N SER A 23 4.35 -13.11 -10.51
CA SER A 23 4.66 -12.13 -11.56
C SER A 23 3.43 -11.53 -12.24
N ASP A 24 2.24 -12.03 -11.94
CA ASP A 24 1.02 -11.66 -12.63
C ASP A 24 0.37 -10.45 -11.96
N LEU A 25 0.19 -9.35 -12.71
CA LEU A 25 -0.59 -8.21 -12.24
C LEU A 25 -2.07 -8.61 -12.20
N VAL A 26 -2.67 -8.65 -11.01
CA VAL A 26 -4.05 -9.09 -10.82
C VAL A 26 -5.01 -7.94 -10.57
N GLU A 27 -4.55 -6.84 -9.97
CA GLU A 27 -5.38 -5.66 -9.71
C GLU A 27 -4.51 -4.41 -9.61
N SER A 28 -5.04 -3.25 -9.96
CA SER A 28 -4.36 -1.97 -9.78
C SER A 28 -5.35 -0.81 -9.72
N GLY A 29 -4.89 0.31 -9.21
CA GLY A 29 -5.71 1.51 -9.16
C GLY A 29 -4.97 2.73 -8.64
N VAL A 30 -5.72 3.82 -8.53
CA VAL A 30 -5.24 5.08 -7.97
C VAL A 30 -6.26 5.59 -6.96
N LEU A 31 -5.82 5.83 -5.73
CA LEU A 31 -6.61 6.43 -4.67
C LEU A 31 -6.47 7.94 -4.73
N LYS A 32 -7.59 8.66 -4.74
CA LYS A 32 -7.63 10.13 -4.75
C LYS A 32 -8.67 10.62 -3.75
N HIS A 33 -8.31 11.60 -2.92
CA HIS A 33 -9.23 12.20 -1.97
C HIS A 33 -9.14 13.72 -1.99
N LYS A 34 -10.27 14.38 -2.24
CA LYS A 34 -10.35 15.84 -2.26
C LYS A 34 -10.56 16.36 -0.83
N SER A 35 -9.47 16.54 -0.09
CA SER A 35 -9.45 17.32 1.15
C SER A 35 -8.34 18.36 1.13
N LYS A 36 -8.57 19.52 1.76
CA LYS A 36 -7.53 20.53 2.00
C LYS A 36 -6.53 20.08 3.08
N SER A 37 -6.94 19.20 3.99
CA SER A 37 -6.11 18.69 5.07
C SER A 37 -5.23 17.54 4.59
N PHE A 38 -3.93 17.71 4.74
CA PHE A 38 -2.94 16.67 4.46
C PHE A 38 -3.16 15.41 5.29
N PHE A 39 -3.48 15.59 6.57
CA PHE A 39 -3.73 14.50 7.51
C PHE A 39 -4.97 13.68 7.12
N GLU A 40 -6.06 14.35 6.71
CA GLU A 40 -7.28 13.65 6.26
C GLU A 40 -7.03 12.86 4.98
N ARG A 41 -6.30 13.43 4.02
CA ARG A 41 -5.91 12.71 2.81
C ARG A 41 -5.07 11.48 3.13
N GLY A 42 -4.05 11.63 3.98
CA GLY A 42 -3.23 10.51 4.44
C GLY A 42 -4.08 9.41 5.11
N ARG A 43 -4.95 9.77 6.06
CA ARG A 43 -5.82 8.82 6.76
C ARG A 43 -6.74 8.08 5.79
N PHE A 44 -7.29 8.79 4.80
CA PHE A 44 -8.11 8.19 3.76
C PHE A 44 -7.29 7.17 2.95
N MET A 45 -6.11 7.55 2.43
CA MET A 45 -5.27 6.63 1.65
C MET A 45 -4.92 5.39 2.46
N ALA A 46 -4.54 5.55 3.74
CA ALA A 46 -4.21 4.42 4.62
C ALA A 46 -5.40 3.47 4.83
N GLY A 47 -6.60 4.00 5.07
CA GLY A 47 -7.81 3.19 5.23
C GLY A 47 -8.18 2.39 3.98
N GLU A 48 -8.06 3.01 2.80
CA GLU A 48 -8.34 2.37 1.53
C GLU A 48 -7.30 1.28 1.20
N LEU A 49 -6.00 1.55 1.40
CA LEU A 49 -4.95 0.56 1.21
C LEU A 49 -5.13 -0.65 2.12
N ARG A 50 -5.49 -0.44 3.40
CA ARG A 50 -5.80 -1.53 4.33
C ARG A 50 -7.01 -2.35 3.85
N THR A 51 -8.01 -1.69 3.28
CA THR A 51 -9.19 -2.37 2.72
C THR A 51 -8.83 -3.22 1.50
N ILE A 52 -7.97 -2.69 0.61
CA ILE A 52 -7.44 -3.42 -0.55
C ILE A 52 -6.67 -4.67 -0.10
N GLN A 53 -5.78 -4.53 0.89
CA GLN A 53 -5.00 -5.63 1.44
C GLN A 53 -5.90 -6.73 2.02
N LEU A 54 -6.91 -6.37 2.83
CA LEU A 54 -7.86 -7.34 3.41
C LEU A 54 -8.68 -8.06 2.34
N ARG A 55 -9.11 -7.35 1.29
CA ARG A 55 -9.83 -7.96 0.15
C ARG A 55 -8.94 -8.91 -0.63
N ALA A 56 -7.67 -8.55 -0.83
CA ALA A 56 -6.69 -9.40 -1.51
C ALA A 56 -6.47 -10.71 -0.74
N LEU A 57 -6.30 -10.64 0.58
CA LEU A 57 -6.17 -11.82 1.45
C LEU A 57 -7.40 -12.74 1.38
N GLN A 58 -8.59 -12.17 1.32
CA GLN A 58 -9.84 -12.95 1.18
C GLN A 58 -9.99 -13.59 -0.20
N ARG A 59 -9.47 -12.96 -1.26
CA ARG A 59 -9.73 -13.36 -2.64
C ARG A 59 -8.71 -14.34 -3.21
N TYR A 60 -7.43 -14.17 -2.88
CA TYR A 60 -6.34 -14.89 -3.54
C TYR A 60 -5.74 -16.01 -2.68
N GLU A 61 -6.26 -16.24 -1.47
CA GLU A 61 -5.85 -17.32 -0.54
C GLU A 61 -4.32 -17.49 -0.37
N GLY A 62 -3.55 -16.43 -0.62
CA GLY A 62 -2.09 -16.39 -0.57
C GLY A 62 -1.61 -15.39 0.47
N PRO A 63 -0.53 -15.69 1.22
CA PRO A 63 0.06 -14.71 2.12
C PRO A 63 0.67 -13.56 1.30
N PHE A 64 0.65 -12.37 1.89
CA PHE A 64 1.53 -11.30 1.41
C PHE A 64 2.97 -11.65 1.77
N GLU A 65 3.84 -11.69 0.75
CA GLU A 65 5.28 -11.84 0.95
C GLU A 65 5.93 -10.48 1.20
N SER A 66 5.55 -9.49 0.40
CA SER A 66 6.13 -8.16 0.47
C SER A 66 5.13 -7.06 0.13
N ILE A 67 5.40 -5.89 0.71
CA ILE A 67 4.84 -4.62 0.27
C ILE A 67 6.02 -3.78 -0.22
N VAL A 68 6.00 -3.45 -1.50
CA VAL A 68 7.07 -2.71 -2.17
C VAL A 68 6.64 -1.26 -2.26
N VAL A 69 7.48 -0.36 -1.76
CA VAL A 69 7.21 1.08 -1.70
C VAL A 69 8.34 1.82 -2.41
N GLU A 70 8.00 2.81 -3.24
CA GLU A 70 9.00 3.71 -3.84
C GLU A 70 9.76 4.46 -2.73
N LYS A 71 11.09 4.45 -2.81
CA LYS A 71 11.97 5.16 -1.90
C LYS A 71 11.81 6.66 -2.09
N ASN A 72 10.98 7.25 -1.25
CA ASN A 72 10.75 8.68 -1.30
C ASN A 72 11.68 9.40 -0.30
N SER A 73 12.57 10.24 -0.82
CA SER A 73 13.56 11.03 -0.04
C SER A 73 12.92 12.07 0.90
N VAL A 74 11.60 12.27 0.77
CA VAL A 74 10.78 13.16 1.61
C VAL A 74 10.10 12.40 2.76
N MET A 75 10.33 11.08 2.92
CA MET A 75 9.90 10.26 4.06
C MET A 75 10.64 10.61 5.37
N GLY A 76 10.65 11.90 5.73
CA GLY A 76 10.99 12.31 7.09
C GLY A 76 9.92 11.86 8.09
N PRO A 77 10.12 12.14 9.40
CA PRO A 77 9.34 11.60 10.53
C PRO A 77 7.84 11.99 10.61
N LYS A 78 7.20 12.37 9.50
CA LYS A 78 5.84 12.94 9.45
C LYS A 78 4.77 12.02 8.84
N PHE A 79 5.10 10.78 8.49
CA PHE A 79 4.16 9.87 7.81
C PHE A 79 3.80 8.58 8.58
N TYR A 80 3.73 8.66 9.92
CA TYR A 80 3.17 7.63 10.83
C TYR A 80 1.78 7.09 10.43
N ILE A 81 1.08 7.76 9.52
CA ILE A 81 -0.24 7.34 9.02
C ILE A 81 -0.16 6.08 8.15
N PHE A 82 0.94 5.89 7.42
CA PHE A 82 1.11 4.71 6.56
C PHE A 82 1.76 3.54 7.28
N ASP A 83 2.49 3.77 8.37
CA ASP A 83 3.06 2.70 9.21
C ASP A 83 1.99 1.70 9.66
N TRP A 84 0.79 2.19 9.98
CA TRP A 84 -0.36 1.36 10.35
C TRP A 84 -0.94 0.50 9.20
N VAL A 85 -0.68 0.87 7.95
CA VAL A 85 -1.07 0.08 6.77
C VAL A 85 -0.15 -1.13 6.64
N PHE A 86 1.12 -0.97 7.05
CA PHE A 86 2.16 -1.96 6.85
C PHE A 86 2.43 -2.84 8.08
N ASP A 87 1.79 -2.54 9.21
CA ASP A 87 1.88 -3.32 10.45
C ASP A 87 1.05 -4.61 10.37
N CYS A 88 1.45 -5.49 9.46
CA CYS A 88 0.93 -6.85 9.32
C CYS A 88 2.05 -7.83 9.70
N PRO A 89 1.85 -8.69 10.72
CA PRO A 89 2.88 -9.61 11.19
C PRO A 89 3.41 -10.51 10.08
N GLY A 90 4.73 -10.47 9.84
CA GLY A 90 5.41 -11.34 8.89
C GLY A 90 5.49 -10.83 7.45
N ILE A 91 4.92 -9.66 7.13
CA ILE A 91 5.10 -9.02 5.82
C ILE A 91 6.39 -8.22 5.80
N LYS A 92 7.18 -8.36 4.72
CA LYS A 92 8.36 -7.52 4.49
C LYS A 92 7.97 -6.22 3.81
N ILE A 93 8.46 -5.08 4.31
CA ILE A 93 8.39 -3.81 3.60
C ILE A 93 9.71 -3.66 2.84
N GLU A 94 9.64 -3.48 1.53
CA GLU A 94 10.80 -3.32 0.66
C GLU A 94 10.76 -1.93 0.03
N GLU A 95 11.80 -1.14 0.25
CA GLU A 95 11.99 0.15 -0.41
C GLU A 95 12.76 -0.07 -1.72
N VAL A 96 12.20 0.40 -2.84
CA VAL A 96 12.82 0.33 -4.17
C VAL A 96 13.16 1.72 -4.68
N GLU A 97 14.36 1.87 -5.25
CA GLU A 97 14.85 3.14 -5.83
C GLU A 97 14.16 3.52 -7.14
#